data_AF-A0A1H2XA95-F1
#
_entry.id   AF-A0A1H2XA95-F1
#
_cell.length_a   1.000
_cell.length_b   1.000
_cell.length_c   1.000
_cell.angle_alpha   90.00
_cell.angle_beta   90.00
_cell.angle_gamma   90.00
#
_symmetry.space_group_name_H-M   'P 1'
#
loop_
_entity.id
_entity.type
_entity.pdbx_description
1 polymer ?
#
loop_
_entity_poly.entity_id
_entity_poly.type
_entity_poly.pdbx_seq_one_letter_code
_entity_poly.pdbx_strand_id
1 'polypeptide(L)'
;MTHLTIQGRSLTAMEWGNRILILALTTFFVSGVSHSFLTDTLDPIGFLLRILLVVATTSIIIYTLIMIFKEYKYTLYTLVIRGERLKIHYKEQILYSLEKDVIKMAYFFNLSEERYKMSKPFLDLFTKEKGRILHLWIEYKDYEALKAYFIEQHIPVKDEVIFLKD
;
A
#
# COMPACT_ATOMS: atom_id res chain seq x y z
N MET A 1 -19.81 14.19 -20.78
CA MET A 1 -19.11 14.25 -19.47
C MET A 1 -18.35 12.96 -19.28
N THR A 2 -17.02 13.01 -19.16
CA THR A 2 -16.18 11.83 -18.96
C THR A 2 -16.40 11.29 -17.54
N HIS A 3 -16.77 10.01 -17.44
CA HIS A 3 -16.89 9.28 -16.18
C HIS A 3 -16.01 8.03 -16.26
N LEU A 4 -14.95 7.99 -15.45
CA LEU A 4 -13.98 6.90 -15.46
C LEU A 4 -13.82 6.40 -14.02
N THR A 5 -13.95 5.09 -13.82
CA THR A 5 -13.70 4.45 -12.52
C THR A 5 -12.63 3.40 -12.70
N ILE A 6 -11.48 3.60 -12.05
CA ILE A 6 -10.32 2.73 -12.20
C ILE A 6 -9.86 2.23 -10.85
N GLN A 7 -9.43 0.98 -10.82
CA GLN A 7 -8.85 0.37 -9.64
C GLN A 7 -7.34 0.28 -9.80
N GLY A 8 -6.62 0.81 -8.83
CA GLY A 8 -5.17 0.71 -8.74
C GLY A 8 -4.76 0.07 -7.42
N ARG A 9 -3.58 -0.54 -7.40
CA ARG A 9 -3.04 -1.19 -6.20
C ARG A 9 -1.86 -0.37 -5.72
N SER A 10 -1.91 0.12 -4.49
CA SER A 10 -0.80 0.90 -3.95
C SER A 10 0.27 0.04 -3.33
N LEU A 11 1.52 0.47 -3.53
CA LEU A 11 2.72 -0.06 -2.91
C LEU A 11 3.36 1.02 -2.03
N THR A 12 2.63 1.53 -1.03
CA THR A 12 3.17 2.59 -0.16
C THR A 12 4.02 2.03 0.98
N ALA A 13 5.34 2.30 0.91
CA ALA A 13 6.32 2.00 1.97
C ALA A 13 6.01 2.67 3.33
N MET A 14 5.20 3.75 3.34
CA MET A 14 4.84 4.46 4.58
C MET A 14 3.86 3.65 5.46
N GLU A 15 2.95 2.88 4.86
CA GLU A 15 2.09 1.96 5.60
C GLU A 15 2.88 0.77 6.16
N TRP A 16 3.94 0.34 5.45
CA TRP A 16 4.86 -0.68 5.91
C TRP A 16 5.62 -0.27 7.17
N GLY A 17 6.09 0.98 7.24
CA GLY A 17 6.79 1.48 8.42
C GLY A 17 5.95 1.32 9.69
N ASN A 18 4.66 1.67 9.62
CA ASN A 18 3.76 1.55 10.76
C ASN A 18 3.40 0.08 11.11
N ARG A 19 3.26 -0.79 10.11
CA ARG A 19 2.95 -2.22 10.32
C ARG A 19 4.14 -3.01 10.87
N ILE A 20 5.35 -2.72 10.37
CA ILE A 20 6.60 -3.28 10.89
C ILE A 20 6.82 -2.79 12.33
N LEU A 21 6.52 -1.52 12.62
CA LEU A 21 6.57 -0.99 13.97
C LEU A 21 5.62 -1.72 14.92
N ILE A 22 4.37 -1.99 14.51
CA ILE A 22 3.43 -2.78 15.30
C ILE A 22 3.96 -4.19 15.56
N LEU A 23 4.51 -4.87 14.54
CA LEU A 23 5.11 -6.20 14.70
C LEU A 23 6.32 -6.17 15.65
N ALA A 24 7.17 -5.15 15.55
CA ALA A 24 8.32 -4.98 16.42
C ALA A 24 7.90 -4.73 17.88
N LEU A 25 6.86 -3.91 18.11
CA LEU A 25 6.31 -3.66 19.44
C LEU A 25 5.65 -4.90 20.03
N THR A 26 4.87 -5.66 19.25
CA THR A 26 4.20 -6.87 19.74
C THR A 26 5.21 -7.97 20.10
N THR A 27 6.23 -8.17 19.27
CA THR A 27 7.32 -9.11 19.54
C THR A 27 8.15 -8.71 20.76
N PHE A 28 8.49 -7.43 20.90
CA PHE A 28 9.19 -6.91 22.08
C PHE A 28 8.39 -7.11 23.38
N PHE A 29 7.10 -6.76 23.37
CA PHE A 29 6.23 -6.93 24.52
C PHE A 29 6.08 -8.41 24.93
N VAL A 30 5.86 -9.30 23.95
CA VAL A 30 5.78 -10.75 24.17
C VAL A 30 7.09 -11.30 24.74
N SER A 31 8.24 -10.87 24.25
CA SER A 31 9.55 -11.29 24.74
C SER A 31 9.77 -10.87 26.20
N GLY A 32 9.46 -9.62 26.54
CA GLY A 32 9.58 -9.10 27.91
C GLY A 32 8.69 -9.84 28.90
N VAL A 33 7.43 -10.07 28.54
CA VAL A 33 6.48 -10.85 29.37
C VAL A 33 7.01 -12.28 29.54
N SER A 34 7.40 -12.95 28.46
CA SER A 34 7.92 -14.32 28.50
C SER A 34 9.16 -14.45 29.38
N HIS A 35 10.11 -13.50 29.29
CA HIS A 35 11.31 -13.52 30.11
C HIS A 35 11.00 -13.38 31.61
N SER A 36 10.06 -12.52 31.98
CA SER A 36 9.64 -12.34 33.38
C SER A 36 9.02 -13.60 33.99
N PHE A 37 8.34 -14.42 33.19
CA PHE A 37 7.76 -15.69 33.64
C PHE A 37 8.75 -16.87 33.61
N LEU A 38 9.88 -16.74 32.88
CA LEU A 38 10.88 -17.79 32.76
C LEU A 38 11.88 -17.84 33.94
N THR A 39 11.93 -16.81 34.78
CA THR A 39 12.90 -16.69 35.90
C THR A 39 12.43 -17.27 37.23
N ASP A 40 11.15 -17.62 37.39
CA ASP A 40 10.61 -18.17 38.65
C ASP A 40 10.78 -19.70 38.76
N THR A 41 10.99 -20.20 39.98
CA THR A 41 11.29 -21.62 40.28
C THR A 41 10.22 -22.60 39.80
N LEU A 42 10.67 -23.74 39.24
CA LEU A 42 9.87 -24.77 38.56
C LEU A 42 9.11 -25.69 39.54
N ASP A 43 7.84 -25.36 39.80
CA ASP A 43 6.84 -26.33 40.24
C ASP A 43 6.04 -26.88 39.04
N PRO A 44 5.37 -28.04 39.15
CA PRO A 44 4.63 -28.65 38.03
C PRO A 44 3.54 -27.74 37.45
N ILE A 45 2.94 -26.90 38.30
CA ILE A 45 1.92 -25.91 37.89
C ILE A 45 2.58 -24.79 37.09
N GLY A 46 3.73 -24.26 37.53
CA GLY A 46 4.51 -23.28 36.80
C GLY A 46 4.97 -23.79 35.43
N PHE A 47 5.33 -25.07 35.30
CA PHE A 47 5.67 -25.67 34.01
C PHE A 47 4.49 -25.67 33.02
N LEU A 48 3.27 -26.02 33.48
CA LEU A 48 2.07 -25.97 32.65
C LEU A 48 1.70 -24.54 32.23
N LEU A 49 1.82 -23.57 33.15
CA LEU A 49 1.58 -22.16 32.86
C LEU A 49 2.56 -21.60 31.81
N ARG A 50 3.83 -22.03 31.85
CA ARG A 50 4.83 -21.66 30.83
C ARG A 50 4.47 -22.17 29.44
N ILE A 51 4.03 -23.43 29.32
CA ILE A 51 3.60 -23.98 28.04
C ILE A 51 2.41 -23.19 27.48
N LEU A 52 1.41 -22.90 28.32
CA LEU A 52 0.25 -22.10 27.92
C LEU A 52 0.66 -20.69 27.46
N LEU A 53 1.61 -20.06 28.15
CA LEU A 53 2.13 -18.74 27.78
C LEU A 53 2.84 -18.76 26.42
N VAL A 54 3.70 -19.77 26.17
CA VAL A 54 4.40 -19.93 24.89
C VAL A 54 3.43 -20.17 23.74
N VAL A 55 2.41 -21.00 23.96
CA VAL A 55 1.38 -21.26 22.95
C VAL A 55 0.58 -19.99 22.65
N ALA A 56 0.09 -19.28 23.68
CA ALA A 56 -0.68 -18.06 23.52
C ALA A 56 0.11 -16.96 22.80
N THR A 57 1.37 -16.75 23.18
CA THR A 57 2.25 -15.74 22.57
C THR A 57 2.56 -16.06 21.12
N THR A 58 2.86 -17.32 20.81
CA THR A 58 3.08 -17.79 19.44
C THR A 58 1.84 -17.60 18.58
N SER A 59 0.64 -17.91 19.11
CA SER A 59 -0.63 -17.69 18.41
C SER A 59 -0.89 -16.21 18.11
N ILE A 60 -0.60 -15.30 19.05
CA ILE A 60 -0.74 -13.85 18.84
C ILE A 60 0.18 -13.38 17.72
N ILE A 61 1.46 -13.78 17.73
CA ILE A 61 2.43 -13.42 16.68
C ILE A 61 1.95 -13.91 15.31
N ILE A 62 1.53 -15.18 15.21
CA ILE A 62 1.03 -15.77 13.96
C ILE A 62 -0.22 -15.00 13.48
N TYR A 63 -1.15 -14.69 14.37
CA TYR A 63 -2.35 -13.93 14.01
C TYR A 63 -2.01 -12.52 13.51
N THR A 64 -1.11 -11.80 14.20
CA THR A 64 -0.65 -10.49 13.78
C THR A 64 0.05 -10.54 12.42
N LEU A 65 0.90 -11.54 12.18
CA LEU A 65 1.53 -11.77 10.88
C LEU A 65 0.47 -12.02 9.79
N ILE A 66 -0.50 -12.91 10.04
CA ILE A 66 -1.58 -13.18 9.09
C ILE A 66 -2.36 -11.90 8.77
N MET A 67 -2.73 -11.09 9.76
CA MET A 67 -3.43 -9.83 9.53
C MET A 67 -2.61 -8.87 8.68
N ILE A 68 -1.32 -8.70 8.99
CA ILE A 68 -0.39 -7.85 8.23
C ILE A 68 -0.30 -8.32 6.76
N PHE A 69 -0.15 -9.63 6.53
CA PHE A 69 -0.01 -10.20 5.19
C PHE A 69 -1.32 -10.32 4.40
N LYS A 70 -2.47 -10.47 5.07
CA LYS A 70 -3.78 -10.56 4.41
C LYS A 70 -4.22 -9.18 3.91
N GLU A 71 -3.97 -8.12 4.69
CA GLU A 71 -4.14 -6.74 4.22
C GLU A 71 -3.03 -6.29 3.27
N TYR A 72 -1.86 -6.93 3.27
CA TYR A 72 -0.80 -6.66 2.30
C TYR A 72 -1.21 -7.02 0.88
N LYS A 73 -2.07 -8.04 0.70
CA LYS A 73 -2.15 -8.69 -0.60
C LYS A 73 -2.45 -7.70 -1.71
N TYR A 74 -3.31 -6.68 -1.53
CA TYR A 74 -3.38 -5.48 -2.36
C TYR A 74 -4.18 -4.35 -1.66
N THR A 75 -3.57 -3.19 -1.36
CA THR A 75 -4.33 -1.99 -0.97
C THR A 75 -5.01 -1.43 -2.22
N LEU A 76 -6.27 -1.80 -2.43
CA LEU A 76 -7.08 -1.37 -3.57
C LEU A 76 -7.54 0.07 -3.37
N TYR A 77 -7.08 0.94 -4.26
CA TYR A 77 -7.56 2.30 -4.41
C TYR A 77 -8.48 2.39 -5.61
N THR A 78 -9.54 3.19 -5.48
CA THR A 78 -10.43 3.48 -6.60
C THR A 78 -10.29 4.94 -6.98
N LEU A 79 -9.84 5.19 -8.20
CA LEU A 79 -9.85 6.49 -8.84
C LEU A 79 -11.21 6.70 -9.48
N VAL A 80 -11.94 7.73 -9.06
CA VAL A 80 -13.23 8.11 -9.64
C VAL A 80 -13.07 9.49 -10.26
N ILE A 81 -13.16 9.54 -11.58
CA ILE A 81 -13.06 10.75 -12.37
C ILE A 81 -14.44 11.17 -12.83
N ARG A 82 -14.79 12.43 -12.59
CA ARG A 82 -16.02 13.06 -13.06
C ARG A 82 -15.70 14.45 -13.60
N GLY A 83 -15.60 14.58 -14.91
CA GLY A 83 -15.16 15.82 -15.56
C GLY A 83 -13.79 16.25 -15.03
N GLU A 84 -13.71 17.44 -14.45
CA GLU A 84 -12.45 18.03 -13.97
C GLU A 84 -12.05 17.61 -12.54
N ARG A 85 -12.83 16.71 -11.91
CA ARG A 85 -12.60 16.27 -10.54
C ARG A 85 -12.10 14.83 -10.51
N LEU A 86 -11.00 14.61 -9.79
CA LEU A 86 -10.43 13.31 -9.49
C LEU A 86 -10.62 13.00 -8.00
N LYS A 87 -11.36 11.94 -7.68
CA LYS A 87 -11.47 11.42 -6.32
C LYS A 87 -10.65 10.15 -6.18
N ILE A 88 -9.91 10.06 -5.09
CA ILE A 88 -9.14 8.87 -4.70
C ILE A 88 -9.83 8.27 -3.49
N HIS A 89 -10.36 7.06 -3.66
CA HIS A 89 -11.03 6.31 -2.61
C HIS A 89 -10.11 5.21 -2.07
N TYR A 90 -10.19 4.99 -0.77
CA TYR A 90 -9.65 3.82 -0.10
C TYR A 90 -10.79 3.13 0.67
N LYS A 91 -11.07 1.87 0.34
CA LYS A 91 -12.29 1.18 0.81
C LYS A 91 -13.52 2.06 0.48
N GLU A 92 -14.34 2.37 1.48
CA GLU A 92 -15.56 3.20 1.33
C GLU A 92 -15.31 4.70 1.61
N GLN A 93 -14.07 5.09 1.90
CA GLN A 93 -13.73 6.46 2.31
C GLN A 93 -13.06 7.24 1.17
N ILE A 94 -13.36 8.54 1.08
CA ILE A 94 -12.68 9.46 0.15
C ILE A 94 -11.39 9.94 0.82
N LEU A 95 -10.25 9.52 0.29
CA LEU A 95 -8.93 9.93 0.79
C LEU A 95 -8.55 11.33 0.28
N TYR A 96 -8.76 11.55 -1.02
CA TYR A 96 -8.52 12.84 -1.66
C TYR A 96 -9.63 13.18 -2.65
N SER A 97 -9.97 14.46 -2.72
CA SER A 97 -10.80 15.04 -3.78
C SER A 97 -10.02 16.19 -4.39
N LEU A 98 -9.56 16.02 -5.62
CA LEU A 98 -8.67 16.93 -6.32
C LEU A 98 -9.39 17.57 -7.49
N GLU A 99 -9.21 18.87 -7.63
CA GLU A 99 -9.55 19.62 -8.84
C GLU A 99 -8.33 19.62 -9.77
N LYS A 100 -8.55 19.73 -11.09
CA LYS A 100 -7.48 19.61 -12.10
C LYS A 100 -6.31 20.58 -11.86
N ASP A 101 -6.60 21.76 -11.36
CA ASP A 101 -5.65 22.85 -11.11
C ASP A 101 -4.75 22.56 -9.90
N VAL A 102 -5.16 21.69 -8.98
CA VAL A 102 -4.34 21.24 -7.84
C VAL A 102 -3.31 20.20 -8.28
N ILE A 103 -3.59 19.47 -9.35
CA ILE A 103 -2.72 18.43 -9.90
C ILE A 103 -1.56 19.09 -10.63
N LYS A 104 -0.34 18.80 -10.17
CA LYS A 104 0.90 19.32 -10.78
C LYS A 104 1.30 18.47 -11.98
N MET A 105 1.25 17.15 -11.85
CA MET A 105 1.70 16.21 -12.87
C MET A 105 1.15 14.81 -12.61
N ALA A 106 0.79 14.11 -13.67
CA ALA A 106 0.61 12.66 -13.67
C ALA A 106 1.85 12.03 -14.31
N TYR A 107 2.57 11.19 -13.55
CA TYR A 107 3.73 10.47 -14.03
C TYR A 107 3.36 9.00 -14.21
N PHE A 108 3.33 8.58 -15.45
CA PHE A 108 3.17 7.21 -15.85
C PHE A 108 4.54 6.60 -16.06
N PHE A 109 4.73 5.39 -15.55
CA PHE A 109 5.90 4.62 -15.91
C PHE A 109 5.58 3.15 -15.97
N ASN A 110 6.23 2.46 -16.90
CA ASN A 110 6.12 1.03 -17.02
C ASN A 110 7.45 0.38 -16.69
N LEU A 111 7.44 -0.50 -15.70
CA LEU A 111 8.59 -1.37 -15.43
C LEU A 111 8.57 -2.49 -16.46
N SER A 112 9.64 -2.65 -17.22
CA SER A 112 9.76 -3.69 -18.23
C SER A 112 11.04 -4.50 -18.09
N GLU A 113 10.92 -5.81 -18.27
CA GLU A 113 12.05 -6.74 -18.38
C GLU A 113 12.56 -6.86 -19.83
N GLU A 114 11.77 -6.42 -20.83
CA GLU A 114 12.06 -6.55 -22.26
C GLU A 114 11.63 -5.29 -23.03
N ARG A 115 12.45 -4.80 -23.98
CA ARG A 115 12.20 -3.53 -24.70
C ARG A 115 10.79 -3.32 -25.29
N TYR A 116 10.04 -4.40 -25.55
CA TYR A 116 8.76 -4.35 -26.26
C TYR A 116 7.57 -4.89 -25.44
N LYS A 117 7.73 -5.15 -24.14
CA LYS A 117 6.65 -5.70 -23.31
C LYS A 117 6.32 -4.76 -22.15
N MET A 118 5.15 -4.10 -22.21
CA MET A 118 4.61 -3.47 -21.01
C MET A 118 4.13 -4.55 -20.04
N SER A 119 4.80 -4.70 -18.91
CA SER A 119 4.47 -5.74 -17.94
C SER A 119 3.83 -5.16 -16.68
N LYS A 120 4.22 -3.95 -16.24
CA LYS A 120 3.73 -3.36 -14.99
C LYS A 120 3.62 -1.83 -15.11
N PRO A 121 2.46 -1.30 -15.55
CA PRO A 121 2.23 0.14 -15.60
C PRO A 121 1.91 0.71 -14.21
N PHE A 122 2.51 1.85 -13.91
CA PHE A 122 2.34 2.60 -12.68
C PHE A 122 1.89 4.03 -12.97
N LEU A 123 1.16 4.60 -12.01
CA LEU A 123 0.78 5.99 -11.95
C LEU A 123 1.24 6.60 -10.63
N ASP A 124 2.05 7.64 -10.74
CA ASP A 124 2.35 8.57 -9.66
C ASP A 124 1.60 9.88 -9.89
N LEU A 125 0.87 10.35 -8.87
CA LEU A 125 0.17 11.64 -8.93
C LEU A 125 0.86 12.66 -8.02
N PHE A 126 1.22 13.79 -8.60
CA PHE A 126 1.85 14.91 -7.90
C PHE A 126 0.88 16.08 -7.78
N THR A 127 0.82 16.66 -6.59
CA THR A 127 0.09 17.92 -6.34
C THR A 127 1.07 19.08 -6.27
N LYS A 128 0.56 20.30 -6.46
CA LYS A 128 1.35 21.52 -6.33
C LYS A 128 1.86 21.74 -4.90
N GLU A 129 1.09 21.33 -3.90
CA GLU A 129 1.40 21.57 -2.48
C GLU A 129 2.20 20.46 -1.80
N LYS A 130 1.79 19.18 -1.97
CA LYS A 130 2.27 18.07 -1.13
C LYS A 130 3.27 17.14 -1.83
N GLY A 131 3.70 17.49 -3.05
CA GLY A 131 4.51 16.59 -3.86
C GLY A 131 3.74 15.34 -4.29
N ARG A 132 4.34 14.15 -4.19
CA ARG A 132 3.70 12.88 -4.59
C ARG A 132 2.67 12.45 -3.56
N ILE A 133 1.40 12.32 -3.97
CA ILE A 133 0.30 11.91 -3.08
C ILE A 133 -0.24 10.51 -3.41
N LEU A 134 0.16 9.95 -4.55
CA LEU A 134 -0.33 8.67 -5.01
C LEU A 134 0.78 7.91 -5.75
N HIS A 135 0.83 6.60 -5.52
CA HIS A 135 1.66 5.64 -6.25
C HIS A 135 0.83 4.37 -6.41
N LEU A 136 0.44 4.03 -7.64
CA LEU A 136 -0.45 2.92 -7.95
C LEU A 136 0.07 2.09 -9.11
N TRP A 137 0.05 0.78 -8.96
CA TRP A 137 0.04 -0.14 -10.07
C TRP A 137 -1.37 -0.18 -10.68
N ILE A 138 -1.47 -0.03 -12.00
CA ILE A 138 -2.75 -0.01 -12.74
C ILE A 138 -2.75 -1.05 -13.85
N GLU A 139 -3.94 -1.46 -14.30
CA GLU A 139 -4.05 -2.36 -15.44
C GLU A 139 -3.76 -1.63 -16.75
N TYR A 140 -3.22 -2.35 -17.74
CA TYR A 140 -2.87 -1.76 -19.04
C TYR A 140 -4.08 -1.12 -19.76
N LYS A 141 -5.27 -1.71 -19.63
CA LYS A 141 -6.51 -1.14 -20.20
C LYS A 141 -6.83 0.24 -19.61
N ASP A 142 -6.54 0.42 -18.33
CA ASP A 142 -6.86 1.61 -17.55
C ASP A 142 -5.77 2.68 -17.70
N TYR A 143 -4.54 2.24 -18.01
CA TYR A 143 -3.38 3.08 -18.31
C TYR A 143 -3.67 4.07 -19.43
N GLU A 144 -4.05 3.58 -20.62
CA GLU A 144 -4.29 4.43 -21.79
C GLU A 144 -5.47 5.38 -21.56
N ALA A 145 -6.53 4.91 -20.89
CA ALA A 145 -7.70 5.73 -20.56
C ALA A 145 -7.37 6.86 -19.57
N LEU A 146 -6.58 6.58 -18.54
CA LEU A 146 -6.11 7.60 -17.59
C LEU A 146 -5.20 8.62 -18.26
N LYS A 147 -4.26 8.13 -19.07
CA LYS A 147 -3.33 9.00 -19.79
C LYS A 147 -4.07 9.96 -20.70
N ALA A 148 -5.02 9.45 -21.49
CA ALA A 148 -5.88 10.26 -22.35
C ALA A 148 -6.65 11.31 -21.54
N TYR A 149 -7.25 10.91 -20.42
CA TYR A 149 -7.95 11.83 -19.52
C TYR A 149 -7.06 12.99 -19.05
N PHE A 150 -5.86 12.72 -18.54
CA PHE A 150 -4.97 13.78 -18.06
C PHE A 150 -4.56 14.74 -19.18
N ILE A 151 -4.30 14.22 -20.38
CA ILE A 151 -3.98 15.02 -21.57
C ILE A 151 -5.17 15.93 -21.94
N GLU A 152 -6.39 15.39 -21.99
CA GLU A 152 -7.61 16.18 -22.27
C GLU A 152 -7.84 17.30 -21.25
N GLN A 153 -7.53 17.03 -19.98
CA GLN A 153 -7.64 18.02 -18.90
C GLN A 153 -6.47 19.02 -18.88
N HIS A 154 -5.54 18.96 -19.83
CA HIS A 154 -4.34 19.79 -19.90
C HIS A 154 -3.45 19.67 -18.66
N ILE A 155 -3.50 18.51 -18.00
CA ILE A 155 -2.63 18.20 -16.86
C ILE A 155 -1.30 17.67 -17.42
N PRO A 156 -0.15 18.16 -16.94
CA PRO A 156 1.15 17.66 -17.40
C PRO A 156 1.27 16.15 -17.20
N VAL A 157 1.58 15.45 -18.28
CA VAL A 157 1.81 14.00 -18.30
C VAL A 157 3.27 13.72 -18.64
N LYS A 158 3.93 12.94 -17.78
CA LYS A 158 5.24 12.35 -18.06
C LYS A 158 5.04 10.84 -18.22
N ASP A 159 5.62 10.25 -19.26
CA ASP A 159 5.49 8.82 -19.57
C ASP A 159 6.87 8.23 -19.87
N GLU A 160 7.30 7.24 -19.10
CA GLU A 160 8.61 6.59 -19.27
C GLU A 160 8.52 5.06 -19.19
N VAL A 161 9.39 4.38 -19.95
CA VAL A 161 9.61 2.95 -19.80
C VAL A 161 10.93 2.74 -19.08
N ILE A 162 10.89 2.12 -17.90
CA ILE A 162 12.06 1.82 -17.08
C ILE A 162 12.43 0.35 -17.30
N PHE A 163 13.63 0.12 -17.80
CA PHE A 163 14.17 -1.23 -18.00
C PHE A 163 14.79 -1.74 -16.70
N LEU A 164 14.38 -2.92 -16.24
CA LEU A 164 14.87 -3.52 -14.98
C LEU A 164 16.21 -4.26 -15.14
N LYS A 165 16.75 -4.32 -16.36
CA LYS A 165 18.06 -4.88 -16.66
C LYS A 165 19.08 -3.75 -16.84
N ASP A 166 19.86 -3.53 -15.80
CA ASP A 166 21.26 -3.06 -15.87
C ASP A 166 22.13 -4.12 -15.20
#